data_AF-A0A9P7FY46-F1
#
_entry.id   AF-A0A9P7FY46-F1
#
_cell.length_a   1.000
_cell.length_b   1.000
_cell.length_c   1.000
_cell.angle_alpha   90.00
_cell.angle_beta   90.00
_cell.angle_gamma   90.00
#
_symmetry.space_group_name_H-M   'P 1'
#
loop_
_entity.id
_entity.type
_entity.pdbx_description
1 polymer ?
#
loop_
_entity_poly.entity_id
_entity_poly.type
_entity_poly.pdbx_seq_one_letter_code
_entity_poly.pdbx_strand_id
1 'polypeptide(L)'
;MPKDGHPTVTSFMRPAPSANEDETKIDHDNRVVDPLSRDTMILVIETARKNREIFTEIFRPLPTNLVRDWAAYDRYAPKVKSGHVIPGMSLDRVKNRLSEIHGSLVECPLDFLIDDKTFVTGPKWRGLDPTLAIYI
;
A
#
# COMPACT_ATOMS: atom_id res chain seq x y z
N MET A 1 31.24 -8.44 -31.82
CA MET A 1 32.06 -7.22 -31.76
C MET A 1 31.49 -6.22 -32.76
N PRO A 2 31.27 -4.95 -32.36
CA PRO A 2 30.95 -3.90 -33.32
C PRO A 2 32.06 -3.85 -34.38
N LYS A 3 31.69 -3.70 -35.67
CA LYS A 3 32.66 -3.77 -36.78
C LYS A 3 33.68 -2.63 -36.77
N ASP A 4 33.40 -1.56 -36.02
CA ASP A 4 34.15 -0.30 -36.07
C ASP A 4 34.90 0.02 -34.77
N GLY A 5 34.95 -0.90 -33.79
CA GLY A 5 35.66 -0.72 -32.52
C GLY A 5 35.02 0.28 -31.54
N HIS A 6 34.02 1.05 -31.97
CA HIS A 6 33.26 1.95 -31.10
C HIS A 6 32.14 1.19 -30.36
N PRO A 7 31.87 1.52 -29.08
CA PRO A 7 30.76 0.92 -28.35
C PRO A 7 29.41 1.32 -28.98
N THR A 8 28.50 0.37 -29.12
CA THR A 8 27.13 0.63 -29.61
C THR A 8 26.38 1.46 -28.57
N VAL A 9 25.95 2.68 -28.93
CA VAL A 9 25.14 3.55 -28.07
C VAL A 9 23.72 2.99 -28.01
N THR A 10 23.28 2.55 -26.83
CA THR A 10 21.90 2.09 -26.58
C THR A 10 20.98 3.25 -26.20
N SER A 11 19.67 3.04 -26.22
CA SER A 11 18.68 4.01 -25.76
C SER A 11 18.93 4.44 -24.30
N PHE A 12 19.34 3.50 -23.43
CA PHE A 12 19.68 3.73 -22.02
C PHE A 12 20.89 4.67 -21.79
N MET A 13 21.71 4.91 -22.82
CA MET A 13 22.86 5.81 -22.75
C MET A 13 22.49 7.25 -23.16
N ARG A 14 21.22 7.51 -23.49
CA ARG A 14 20.76 8.82 -23.95
C ARG A 14 19.97 9.51 -22.84
N PRO A 15 20.18 10.83 -22.63
CA PRO A 15 19.39 11.58 -21.66
C PRO A 15 17.96 11.78 -22.15
N ALA A 16 17.07 12.20 -21.26
CA ALA A 16 15.74 12.67 -21.64
C ALA A 16 15.85 13.73 -22.76
N PRO A 17 14.96 13.71 -23.79
CA PRO A 17 13.65 13.05 -23.83
C PRO A 17 13.61 11.68 -24.53
N SER A 18 14.74 11.06 -24.88
CA SER A 18 14.69 9.75 -25.54
C SER A 18 14.25 8.65 -24.57
N ALA A 19 13.15 7.97 -24.90
CA ALA A 19 12.66 6.84 -24.13
C ALA A 19 13.62 5.64 -24.23
N ASN A 20 13.70 4.87 -23.15
CA ASN A 20 14.38 3.59 -23.15
C ASN A 20 13.62 2.56 -23.97
N GLU A 21 14.32 1.59 -24.54
CA GLU A 21 13.69 0.48 -25.25
C GLU A 21 13.06 -0.49 -24.25
N ASP A 22 11.91 -1.06 -24.61
CA ASP A 22 11.26 -2.12 -23.85
C ASP A 22 11.97 -3.45 -24.11
N GLU A 23 12.67 -3.95 -23.09
CA GLU A 23 13.37 -5.24 -23.13
C GLU A 23 12.49 -6.42 -22.72
N THR A 24 11.39 -6.20 -21.99
CA THR A 24 10.58 -7.26 -21.39
C THR A 24 9.45 -7.70 -22.31
N LYS A 25 8.88 -6.78 -23.10
CA LYS A 25 7.78 -7.02 -24.05
C LYS A 25 6.57 -7.69 -23.39
N ILE A 26 6.35 -7.45 -22.10
CA ILE A 26 5.22 -7.98 -21.34
C ILE A 26 4.12 -6.94 -21.24
N ASP A 27 2.86 -7.38 -21.41
CA ASP A 27 1.69 -6.49 -21.32
C ASP A 27 1.61 -5.74 -19.98
N HIS A 28 2.04 -6.39 -18.89
CA HIS A 28 2.05 -5.77 -17.57
C HIS A 28 2.95 -4.54 -17.48
N ASP A 29 4.10 -4.53 -18.17
CA ASP A 29 5.03 -3.40 -18.15
C ASP A 29 4.50 -2.23 -18.99
N ASN A 30 3.84 -2.54 -20.10
CA ASN A 30 3.15 -1.53 -20.92
C ASN A 30 2.10 -0.74 -20.12
N ARG A 31 1.45 -1.38 -19.13
CA ARG A 31 0.43 -0.74 -18.29
C ARG A 31 0.98 0.22 -17.24
N VAL A 32 2.29 0.20 -16.98
CA VAL A 32 2.96 1.03 -15.97
C VAL A 32 4.10 1.86 -16.55
N VAL A 33 4.25 1.90 -17.88
CA VAL A 33 5.31 2.62 -18.59
C VAL A 33 5.31 4.12 -18.27
N ASP A 34 4.12 4.72 -18.13
CA ASP A 34 3.94 6.11 -17.72
C ASP A 34 3.30 6.16 -16.33
N PRO A 35 4.08 6.45 -15.28
CA PRO A 35 3.57 6.46 -13.90
C PRO A 35 2.59 7.61 -13.63
N LEU A 36 2.55 8.63 -14.48
CA LEU A 36 1.63 9.77 -14.35
C LEU A 36 0.39 9.63 -15.24
N SER A 37 0.32 8.58 -16.06
CA SER A 37 -0.85 8.33 -16.88
C SER A 37 -2.08 8.05 -16.03
N ARG A 38 -3.25 8.45 -16.56
CA ARG A 38 -4.52 8.21 -15.87
C ARG A 38 -4.76 6.72 -15.64
N ASP A 39 -4.40 5.88 -16.61
CA ASP A 39 -4.65 4.44 -16.58
C ASP A 39 -3.78 3.75 -15.52
N THR A 40 -2.49 4.10 -15.44
CA THR A 40 -1.61 3.58 -14.37
C THR A 40 -2.08 4.04 -13.00
N MET A 41 -2.50 5.30 -12.85
CA MET A 41 -3.06 5.80 -11.59
C MET A 41 -4.34 5.05 -11.17
N ILE A 42 -5.26 4.78 -12.10
CA ILE A 42 -6.45 3.96 -11.82
C ILE A 42 -6.04 2.55 -11.39
N LEU A 43 -5.11 1.93 -12.12
CA LEU A 43 -4.63 0.59 -11.79
C LEU A 43 -4.10 0.52 -10.35
N VAL A 44 -3.22 1.45 -9.98
CA VAL A 44 -2.63 1.53 -8.63
C VAL A 44 -3.71 1.69 -7.57
N ILE A 45 -4.64 2.64 -7.74
CA ILE A 45 -5.71 2.93 -6.76
C ILE A 45 -6.65 1.74 -6.60
N GLU A 46 -7.12 1.16 -7.71
CA GLU A 46 -8.07 0.05 -7.66
C GLU A 46 -7.44 -1.23 -7.09
N THR A 47 -6.16 -1.50 -7.41
CA THR A 47 -5.42 -2.60 -6.79
C THR A 47 -5.28 -2.39 -5.29
N ALA A 48 -4.91 -1.18 -4.85
CA ALA A 48 -4.77 -0.85 -3.43
C ALA A 48 -6.10 -1.02 -2.67
N ARG A 49 -7.19 -0.52 -3.26
CA ARG A 49 -8.55 -0.61 -2.71
C ARG A 49 -9.01 -2.06 -2.57
N LYS A 50 -8.88 -2.84 -3.64
CA LYS A 50 -9.28 -4.25 -3.67
C LYS A 50 -8.49 -5.09 -2.66
N ASN A 51 -7.17 -4.90 -2.60
CA ASN A 51 -6.33 -5.57 -1.62
C ASN A 51 -6.74 -5.22 -0.18
N ARG A 52 -6.96 -3.93 0.12
CA ARG A 52 -7.45 -3.48 1.43
C ARG A 52 -8.75 -4.17 1.80
N GLU A 53 -9.72 -4.25 0.89
CA GLU A 53 -11.01 -4.90 1.13
C GLU A 53 -10.85 -6.37 1.50
N ILE A 54 -10.03 -7.11 0.74
CA ILE A 54 -9.77 -8.53 0.97
C ILE A 54 -9.06 -8.75 2.31
N PHE A 55 -8.01 -7.98 2.60
CA PHE A 55 -7.31 -8.10 3.88
C PHE A 55 -8.25 -7.76 5.05
N THR A 56 -9.09 -6.74 4.91
CA THR A 56 -10.10 -6.36 5.91
C THR A 56 -11.09 -7.50 6.17
N GLU A 57 -11.56 -8.17 5.11
CA GLU A 57 -12.47 -9.31 5.22
C GLU A 57 -11.84 -10.50 5.94
N ILE A 58 -10.60 -10.86 5.57
CA ILE A 58 -9.96 -12.11 6.01
C ILE A 58 -9.30 -11.97 7.38
N PHE A 59 -8.63 -10.85 7.64
CA PHE A 59 -7.75 -10.70 8.80
C PHE A 59 -8.20 -9.62 9.78
N ARG A 60 -9.06 -8.69 9.36
CA ARG A 60 -9.38 -7.45 10.12
C ARG A 60 -8.11 -6.77 10.65
N PRO A 61 -7.15 -6.42 9.78
CA PRO A 61 -5.89 -5.83 10.18
C PRO A 61 -6.10 -4.43 10.73
N LEU A 62 -5.11 -3.98 11.49
CA LEU A 62 -4.98 -2.63 12.02
C LEU A 62 -3.65 -2.06 11.51
N PRO A 63 -3.57 -0.77 11.17
CA PRO A 63 -4.61 0.27 11.27
C PRO A 63 -5.75 0.15 10.24
N THR A 64 -6.92 0.76 10.50
CA THR A 64 -8.08 0.79 9.58
C THR A 64 -9.00 1.99 9.83
N ASN A 65 -9.64 2.52 8.77
CA ASN A 65 -10.61 3.63 8.87
C ASN A 65 -11.91 3.26 9.62
N LEU A 66 -12.14 1.97 9.87
CA LEU A 66 -13.30 1.49 10.65
C LEU A 66 -13.12 1.74 12.16
N VAL A 67 -11.90 2.03 12.60
CA VAL A 67 -11.54 2.23 14.01
C VAL A 67 -11.08 3.66 14.19
N ARG A 68 -11.99 4.51 14.68
CA ARG A 68 -11.73 5.95 14.84
C ARG A 68 -11.39 6.37 16.27
N ASP A 69 -11.55 5.47 17.25
CA ASP A 69 -11.17 5.66 18.66
C ASP A 69 -10.74 4.32 19.30
N TRP A 70 -10.20 4.39 20.52
CA TRP A 70 -9.75 3.20 21.26
C TRP A 70 -10.89 2.27 21.68
N ALA A 71 -12.10 2.81 21.92
CA ALA A 71 -13.24 1.97 22.26
C ALA A 71 -13.69 1.11 21.06
N ALA A 72 -13.62 1.67 19.85
CA ALA A 72 -13.86 0.97 18.59
C ALA A 72 -12.75 -0.04 18.31
N TYR A 73 -11.50 0.29 18.65
CA TYR A 73 -10.37 -0.63 18.55
C TYR A 73 -10.64 -1.92 19.34
N ASP A 74 -11.04 -1.80 20.61
CA ASP A 74 -11.26 -2.94 21.49
C ASP A 74 -12.38 -3.87 21.00
N ARG A 75 -13.41 -3.29 20.37
CA ARG A 75 -14.53 -4.01 19.76
C ARG A 75 -14.18 -4.63 18.41
N TYR A 76 -13.36 -3.96 17.60
CA TYR A 76 -13.03 -4.38 16.24
C TYR A 76 -11.95 -5.46 16.22
N ALA A 77 -10.91 -5.31 17.05
CA ALA A 77 -9.73 -6.17 17.05
C ALA A 77 -10.12 -7.64 17.31
N PRO A 78 -9.83 -8.54 16.37
CA PRO A 78 -10.23 -9.94 16.51
C PRO A 78 -9.45 -10.58 17.67
N LYS A 79 -10.14 -11.39 18.49
CA LYS A 79 -9.53 -12.09 19.63
C LYS A 79 -8.85 -13.39 19.17
N VAL A 80 -7.97 -13.27 18.18
CA VAL A 80 -7.15 -14.35 17.62
C VAL A 80 -5.68 -13.94 17.62
N LYS A 81 -4.78 -14.90 17.40
CA LYS A 81 -3.35 -14.58 17.22
C LYS A 81 -3.17 -13.65 16.03
N SER A 82 -2.26 -12.69 16.15
CA SER A 82 -1.93 -11.77 15.06
C SER A 82 -1.60 -12.52 13.76
N GLY A 83 -2.09 -12.01 12.64
CA GLY A 83 -1.91 -12.61 11.31
C GLY A 83 -2.78 -13.84 11.02
N HIS A 84 -3.67 -14.26 11.94
CA HIS A 84 -4.59 -15.36 11.68
C HIS A 84 -5.89 -14.88 11.01
N VAL A 85 -6.47 -15.76 10.22
CA VAL A 85 -7.79 -15.56 9.62
C VAL A 85 -8.85 -15.42 10.71
N ILE A 86 -9.85 -14.56 10.48
CA ILE A 86 -10.97 -14.42 11.39
C ILE A 86 -11.76 -15.74 11.55
N PRO A 87 -12.29 -16.03 12.74
CA PRO A 87 -13.12 -17.22 12.94
C PRO A 87 -14.36 -17.23 12.05
N GLY A 88 -14.78 -18.41 11.60
CA GLY A 88 -16.03 -18.60 10.84
C GLY A 88 -15.93 -18.48 9.32
N MET A 89 -14.71 -18.31 8.76
CA MET A 89 -14.50 -18.33 7.31
C MET A 89 -14.11 -19.73 6.81
N SER A 90 -14.70 -20.19 5.71
CA SER A 90 -14.31 -21.45 5.07
C SER A 90 -12.97 -21.32 4.33
N LEU A 91 -12.20 -22.42 4.27
CA LEU A 91 -10.91 -22.44 3.57
C LEU A 91 -11.04 -22.07 2.09
N ASP A 92 -12.09 -22.55 1.42
CA ASP A 92 -12.34 -22.24 0.01
C ASP A 92 -12.59 -20.75 -0.19
N ARG A 93 -13.32 -20.10 0.73
CA ARG A 93 -13.52 -18.66 0.66
C ARG A 93 -12.22 -17.90 0.88
N VAL A 94 -11.41 -18.29 1.86
CA VAL A 94 -10.08 -17.67 2.08
C VAL A 94 -9.24 -17.76 0.81
N LYS A 95 -9.13 -18.94 0.20
CA LYS A 95 -8.34 -19.14 -1.03
C LYS A 95 -8.87 -18.30 -2.19
N ASN A 96 -10.18 -18.32 -2.42
CA ASN A 96 -10.81 -17.57 -3.51
C ASN A 96 -10.63 -16.06 -3.35
N ARG A 97 -10.65 -15.55 -2.12
CA ARG A 97 -10.45 -14.12 -1.86
C ARG A 97 -8.98 -13.74 -1.97
N LEU A 98 -8.07 -14.57 -1.45
CA LEU A 98 -6.63 -14.30 -1.56
C LEU A 98 -6.09 -14.38 -3.00
N SER A 99 -6.69 -15.20 -3.87
CA SER A 99 -6.27 -15.29 -5.27
C SER A 99 -6.56 -14.02 -6.08
N GLU A 100 -7.41 -13.14 -5.56
CA GLU A 100 -7.73 -11.86 -6.19
C GLU A 100 -6.73 -10.74 -5.83
N ILE A 101 -5.82 -10.99 -4.88
CA ILE A 101 -4.80 -10.01 -4.46
C ILE A 101 -3.69 -9.95 -5.49
N HIS A 102 -3.30 -8.72 -5.86
CA HIS A 102 -2.14 -8.47 -6.69
C HIS A 102 -1.13 -7.60 -5.94
N GLY A 103 0.08 -8.10 -5.75
CA GLY A 103 1.15 -7.41 -5.02
C GLY A 103 0.83 -7.22 -3.54
N SER A 104 1.37 -6.14 -2.96
CA SER A 104 1.23 -5.83 -1.53
C SER A 104 0.74 -4.41 -1.27
N LEU A 105 0.33 -3.70 -2.32
CA LEU A 105 -0.17 -2.34 -2.22
C LEU A 105 -1.55 -2.33 -1.55
N VAL A 106 -1.75 -1.44 -0.58
CA VAL A 106 -3.02 -1.21 0.12
C VAL A 106 -3.24 0.28 0.32
N GLU A 107 -4.50 0.71 0.38
CA GLU A 107 -4.82 2.09 0.74
C GLU A 107 -4.43 2.37 2.20
N CYS A 108 -3.78 3.52 2.42
CA CYS A 108 -3.40 3.95 3.76
C CYS A 108 -4.64 4.41 4.55
N PRO A 109 -4.91 3.87 5.74
CA PRO A 109 -6.04 4.26 6.56
C PRO A 109 -5.76 5.55 7.34
N LEU A 110 -6.09 6.70 6.74
CA LEU A 110 -5.85 8.03 7.33
C LEU A 110 -6.78 8.38 8.51
N ASP A 111 -7.91 7.69 8.64
CA ASP A 111 -8.92 7.96 9.69
C ASP A 111 -8.73 7.10 10.94
N PHE A 112 -7.68 6.28 10.99
CA PHE A 112 -7.41 5.43 12.14
C PHE A 112 -7.14 6.27 13.39
N LEU A 113 -7.94 6.05 14.44
CA LEU A 113 -7.88 6.79 15.72
C LEU A 113 -8.04 8.31 15.60
N ILE A 114 -8.60 8.82 14.50
CA ILE A 114 -8.72 10.26 14.25
C ILE A 114 -9.57 11.01 15.28
N ASP A 115 -10.50 10.32 15.95
CA ASP A 115 -11.37 10.93 16.97
C ASP A 115 -10.72 10.87 18.38
N ASP A 116 -9.57 10.20 18.54
CA ASP A 116 -8.84 10.15 19.80
C ASP A 116 -8.04 11.43 20.06
N LYS A 117 -8.49 12.18 21.06
CA LYS A 117 -7.89 13.49 21.39
C LYS A 117 -6.63 13.38 22.24
N THR A 118 -6.29 12.20 22.76
CA THR A 118 -5.14 12.04 23.68
C THR A 118 -3.80 12.29 22.98
N PHE A 119 -3.76 12.11 21.65
CA PHE A 119 -2.60 12.43 20.81
C PHE A 119 -2.35 13.92 20.59
N VAL A 120 -3.29 14.79 20.95
CA VAL A 120 -3.16 16.25 20.74
C VAL A 120 -3.55 17.08 21.96
N THR A 121 -4.02 16.43 23.03
CA THR A 121 -4.46 17.09 24.27
C THR A 121 -3.89 16.40 25.50
N GLY A 122 -3.56 17.17 26.54
CA GLY A 122 -3.06 16.65 27.82
C GLY A 122 -1.99 17.56 28.45
N PRO A 123 -1.56 17.29 29.70
CA PRO A 123 -0.50 18.04 30.35
C PRO A 123 0.83 18.02 29.56
N LYS A 124 1.14 16.90 28.90
CA LYS A 124 2.32 16.75 28.02
C LYS A 124 2.29 17.64 26.78
N TRP A 125 1.10 18.00 26.31
CA TRP A 125 0.89 18.89 25.15
C TRP A 125 0.74 20.36 25.57
N ARG A 126 0.65 20.65 26.88
CA ARG A 126 0.63 22.02 27.42
C ARG A 126 2.06 22.53 27.58
N GLY A 127 2.74 22.77 26.45
CA GLY A 127 4.09 23.35 26.40
C GLY A 127 4.92 22.83 25.23
N LEU A 128 6.07 23.46 24.98
CA LEU A 128 7.15 22.87 24.18
C LEU A 128 7.75 21.74 25.02
N ASP A 129 7.35 20.49 24.78
CA ASP A 129 8.06 19.33 25.30
C ASP A 129 9.18 18.96 24.31
N PRO A 130 10.44 19.37 24.56
CA PRO A 130 11.56 19.09 23.65
C PRO A 130 11.94 17.60 23.61
N THR A 131 11.29 16.74 24.42
CA THR A 131 11.54 15.29 24.43
C THR A 131 10.54 14.50 23.59
N LEU A 132 9.51 15.16 23.04
CA LEU A 132 8.58 14.50 22.16
C LEU A 132 9.29 14.20 20.83
N ALA A 133 9.62 12.93 20.60
CA ALA A 133 10.21 12.49 19.34
C ALA A 133 9.22 12.74 18.20
N ILE A 134 9.42 13.82 17.45
CA ILE A 134 8.74 14.05 16.19
C ILE A 134 9.39 13.10 15.18
N TYR A 135 8.74 11.97 14.93
CA TYR A 135 9.09 11.12 13.79
C TYR A 135 8.49 11.76 12.54
N ILE A 136 9.32 12.55 11.83
CA ILE A 136 9.04 13.08 10.49
C ILE A 136 9.67 12.14 9.46
#